data_AF-A0A4R4ZL00-F1
#
_entry.id   AF-A0A4R4ZL00-F1
#
_cell.length_a   1.000
_cell.length_b   1.000
_cell.length_c   1.000
_cell.angle_alpha   90.00
_cell.angle_beta   90.00
_cell.angle_gamma   90.00
#
_symmetry.space_group_name_H-M   'P 1'
#
loop_
_entity.id
_entity.type
_entity.pdbx_description
1 polymer ?
#
loop_
_entity_poly.entity_id
_entity_poly.type
_entity_poly.pdbx_seq_one_letter_code
_entity_poly.pdbx_strand_id
1 'polypeptide(L)'
;MTDLMCVRYQRSVRVGSKHYEVFERMHYVCFHYEFEHGDADVDEECGAGGCPSASLTGGRDRVIATAKELAIEAASGAPWRNSEAHEYLEAFAAWLSDSGGYYANRGRVAAGNGWDVVNDALKAATTYE
;
A
#
# COMPACT_ATOMS: atom_id res chain seq x y z
N MET A 1 22.93 5.28 25.26
CA MET A 1 21.57 4.89 24.82
C MET A 1 21.45 3.40 25.01
N THR A 2 20.45 2.96 25.78
CA THR A 2 20.16 1.53 25.94
C THR A 2 19.60 1.01 24.62
N ASP A 3 20.10 -0.13 24.15
CA ASP A 3 19.59 -0.77 22.94
C ASP A 3 18.19 -1.36 23.21
N LEU A 4 17.21 -1.06 22.35
CA LEU A 4 15.87 -1.61 22.47
C LEU A 4 15.86 -3.01 21.86
N MET A 5 15.62 -4.04 22.66
CA MET A 5 15.74 -5.43 22.21
C MET A 5 14.38 -6.04 21.91
N CYS A 6 14.22 -6.65 20.73
CA CYS A 6 13.01 -7.37 20.38
C CYS A 6 12.83 -8.58 21.28
N VAL A 7 11.70 -8.69 21.98
CA VAL A 7 11.48 -9.80 22.92
C VAL A 7 11.29 -11.16 22.23
N ARG A 8 10.83 -11.19 20.97
CA ARG A 8 10.69 -12.41 20.16
C ARG A 8 12.02 -12.90 19.59
N TYR A 9 12.78 -12.01 18.95
CA TYR A 9 13.95 -12.38 18.14
C TYR A 9 15.30 -12.04 18.81
N GLN A 10 15.27 -11.37 19.96
CA GLN A 10 16.45 -11.02 20.77
C GLN A 10 17.52 -10.26 19.97
N ARG A 11 17.08 -9.36 19.08
CA ARG A 11 17.93 -8.44 18.32
C ARG A 11 17.44 -6.99 18.45
N SER A 12 18.35 -6.04 18.26
CA SER A 12 18.08 -4.60 18.33
C SER A 12 16.92 -4.16 17.41
N VAL A 13 15.99 -3.37 17.94
CA VAL A 13 14.91 -2.69 17.20
C VAL A 13 15.40 -1.29 16.81
N ARG A 14 15.85 -1.15 15.56
CA ARG A 14 16.38 0.11 15.04
C ARG A 14 15.31 0.91 14.29
N VAL A 15 14.66 0.26 13.34
CA VAL A 15 13.56 0.84 12.56
C VAL A 15 12.26 0.67 13.34
N GLY A 16 11.47 1.74 13.43
CA GLY A 16 10.21 1.74 14.19
C GLY A 16 10.37 1.80 15.70
N SER A 17 11.57 2.10 16.21
CA SER A 17 11.86 2.22 17.66
C SER A 17 10.93 3.17 18.41
N LYS A 18 10.43 4.22 17.75
CA LYS A 18 9.41 5.14 18.28
C LYS A 18 8.07 4.45 18.65
N HIS A 19 7.82 3.26 18.12
CA HIS A 19 6.61 2.47 18.36
C HIS A 19 6.92 1.20 19.18
N TYR A 20 8.10 1.11 19.80
CA TYR A 20 8.56 -0.09 20.49
C TYR A 20 7.57 -0.61 21.55
N GLU A 21 7.00 0.27 22.37
CA GLU A 21 6.00 -0.14 23.37
C GLU A 21 4.64 -0.49 22.73
N VAL A 22 4.30 0.09 21.58
CA VAL A 22 3.05 -0.23 20.85
C VAL A 22 3.12 -1.63 20.23
N PHE A 23 4.29 -2.02 19.74
CA PHE A 23 4.51 -3.32 19.11
C PHE A 23 4.97 -4.40 20.11
N GLU A 24 4.49 -4.32 21.36
CA GLU A 24 4.79 -5.30 22.42
C GLU A 24 6.28 -5.58 22.58
N ARG A 25 7.10 -4.52 22.44
CA ARG A 25 8.56 -4.59 22.53
C ARG A 25 9.20 -5.50 21.47
N MET A 26 8.59 -5.60 20.30
CA MET A 26 9.08 -6.36 19.16
C MET A 26 9.43 -5.46 17.97
N HIS A 27 10.10 -6.04 16.96
CA HIS A 27 10.08 -5.47 15.61
C HIS A 27 8.62 -5.48 15.10
N TYR A 28 8.22 -4.50 14.29
CA TYR A 28 6.90 -4.47 13.65
C TYR A 28 6.55 -5.81 12.97
N VAL A 29 7.48 -6.37 12.19
CA VAL A 29 7.28 -7.66 11.50
C VAL A 29 7.04 -8.81 12.49
N CYS A 30 7.76 -8.84 13.60
CA CYS A 30 7.58 -9.86 14.64
C CYS A 30 6.22 -9.73 15.33
N PHE A 31 5.80 -8.50 15.63
CA PHE A 31 4.50 -8.21 16.20
C PHE A 31 3.38 -8.59 15.22
N HIS A 32 3.49 -8.17 13.97
CA HIS A 32 2.50 -8.42 12.93
C HIS A 32 2.23 -9.92 12.76
N TYR A 33 3.29 -10.73 12.62
CA TYR A 33 3.12 -12.18 12.49
C TYR A 33 2.62 -12.87 13.77
N GLU A 34 2.88 -12.32 14.94
CA GLU A 34 2.41 -12.91 16.19
C GLU A 34 0.96 -12.56 16.51
N PHE A 35 0.54 -11.32 16.22
CA PHE A 35 -0.71 -10.78 16.73
C PHE A 35 -1.71 -10.36 15.65
N GLU A 36 -1.26 -9.95 14.47
CA GLU A 36 -2.13 -9.40 13.41
C GLU A 36 -2.40 -10.41 12.29
N HIS A 37 -1.50 -11.37 12.07
CA HIS A 37 -1.60 -12.34 10.98
C HIS A 37 -2.63 -13.46 11.24
N GLY A 38 -2.96 -13.70 12.50
CA GLY A 38 -3.99 -14.67 12.91
C GLY A 38 -3.76 -16.06 12.30
N ASP A 39 -4.81 -16.61 11.71
CA ASP A 39 -4.81 -17.93 11.07
C ASP A 39 -4.45 -17.89 9.57
N ALA A 40 -4.16 -16.71 9.00
CA ALA A 40 -3.75 -16.59 7.61
C ALA A 40 -2.35 -17.20 7.41
N ASP A 41 -2.13 -17.88 6.29
CA ASP A 41 -0.82 -18.42 5.93
C ASP A 41 0.22 -17.28 5.90
N VAL A 42 1.40 -17.48 6.46
CA VAL A 42 2.39 -16.41 6.64
C VAL A 42 2.86 -15.76 5.34
N ASP A 43 2.66 -16.41 4.19
CA ASP A 43 2.99 -15.88 2.86
C ASP A 43 1.77 -15.21 2.17
N GLU A 44 0.58 -15.24 2.79
CA GLU A 44 -0.64 -14.57 2.32
C GLU A 44 -0.82 -13.18 2.96
N GLU A 45 -1.49 -12.27 2.25
CA GLU A 45 -1.81 -10.94 2.79
C GLU A 45 -3.02 -11.02 3.73
N CYS A 46 -2.86 -10.49 4.95
CA CYS A 46 -3.84 -10.66 6.04
C CYS A 46 -4.86 -9.50 6.18
N GLY A 47 -4.86 -8.50 5.31
CA GLY A 47 -5.79 -7.37 5.32
C GLY A 47 -5.58 -6.33 6.44
N ALA A 48 -4.65 -6.56 7.38
CA ALA A 48 -4.38 -5.64 8.49
C ALA A 48 -3.71 -4.32 8.06
N GLY A 49 -3.30 -4.21 6.79
CA GLY A 49 -2.52 -3.08 6.28
C GLY A 49 -1.05 -3.18 6.65
N GLY A 50 -0.19 -2.77 5.73
CA GLY A 50 1.28 -2.87 5.89
C GLY A 50 1.81 -4.30 6.07
N CYS A 51 1.03 -5.32 5.71
CA CYS A 51 1.43 -6.72 5.82
C CYS A 51 2.72 -6.97 5.01
N PRO A 52 3.80 -7.50 5.59
CA PRO A 52 5.03 -7.76 4.85
C PRO A 52 4.84 -8.74 3.67
N SER A 53 3.91 -9.69 3.83
CA SER A 53 3.54 -10.70 2.82
C SER A 53 2.71 -10.13 1.67
N ALA A 54 2.18 -8.91 1.79
CA ALA A 54 1.48 -8.22 0.71
C ALA A 54 2.32 -8.03 -0.55
N SER A 55 3.65 -8.08 -0.44
CA SER A 55 4.55 -8.00 -1.59
C SER A 55 4.53 -9.25 -2.48
N LEU A 56 4.01 -10.37 -1.98
CA LEU A 56 3.95 -11.66 -2.68
C LEU A 56 2.67 -11.83 -3.53
N THR A 57 1.65 -10.98 -3.34
CA THR A 57 0.29 -11.20 -3.90
C THR A 57 0.09 -10.78 -5.37
N GLY A 58 1.17 -10.68 -6.15
CA GLY A 58 1.08 -10.40 -7.59
C GLY A 58 0.59 -8.99 -7.95
N GLY A 59 0.64 -8.02 -7.03
CA GLY A 59 0.18 -6.64 -7.26
C GLY A 59 0.79 -5.97 -8.50
N ARG A 60 2.04 -6.31 -8.84
CA ARG A 60 2.70 -5.85 -10.07
C ARG A 60 1.93 -6.26 -11.33
N ASP A 61 1.48 -7.51 -11.41
CA ASP A 61 0.82 -8.03 -12.61
C ASP A 61 -0.56 -7.38 -12.77
N ARG A 62 -1.24 -7.08 -11.67
CA ARG A 62 -2.48 -6.30 -11.64
C ARG A 62 -2.28 -4.90 -12.19
N VAL A 63 -1.24 -4.19 -11.74
CA VAL A 63 -0.88 -2.87 -12.26
C VAL A 63 -0.61 -2.91 -13.76
N ILE A 64 0.13 -3.92 -14.24
CA ILE A 64 0.39 -4.11 -15.68
C ILE A 64 -0.92 -4.31 -16.45
N ALA A 65 -1.84 -5.13 -15.93
CA ALA A 65 -3.14 -5.36 -16.56
C ALA A 65 -3.97 -4.07 -16.63
N THR A 66 -4.10 -3.35 -15.51
CA THR A 66 -4.83 -2.07 -15.46
C THR A 66 -4.22 -1.02 -16.38
N ALA A 67 -2.89 -0.90 -16.44
CA ALA A 67 -2.24 0.05 -17.36
C ALA A 67 -2.56 -0.27 -18.83
N LYS A 68 -2.62 -1.55 -19.21
CA LYS A 68 -3.00 -1.98 -20.56
C LYS A 68 -4.47 -1.66 -20.88
N GLU A 69 -5.37 -1.92 -19.92
CA GLU A 69 -6.79 -1.59 -20.06
C GLU A 69 -7.00 -0.09 -20.27
N LEU A 70 -6.39 0.74 -19.42
CA LEU A 70 -6.45 2.19 -19.52
C LEU A 70 -5.87 2.71 -20.86
N ALA A 71 -4.78 2.13 -21.34
CA ALA A 71 -4.22 2.48 -22.65
C ALA A 71 -5.19 2.19 -23.81
N ILE A 72 -5.92 1.07 -23.75
CA ILE A 72 -6.94 0.72 -24.75
C ILE A 72 -8.12 1.70 -24.69
N GLU A 73 -8.58 2.04 -23.49
CA GLU A 73 -9.65 3.02 -23.28
C GLU A 73 -9.28 4.40 -23.82
N ALA A 74 -8.09 4.91 -23.48
CA ALA A 74 -7.57 6.18 -23.99
C ALA A 74 -7.50 6.19 -25.52
N ALA A 75 -6.96 5.13 -26.13
CA ALA A 75 -6.87 4.99 -27.58
C ALA A 75 -8.26 4.93 -28.27
N SER A 76 -9.29 4.49 -27.53
CA SER A 76 -10.67 4.45 -28.01
C SER A 76 -11.42 5.78 -27.84
N GLY A 77 -10.74 6.82 -27.34
CA GLY A 77 -11.34 8.13 -27.11
C GLY A 77 -12.27 8.17 -25.89
N ALA A 78 -11.95 7.40 -24.85
CA ALA A 78 -12.68 7.47 -23.59
C ALA A 78 -12.73 8.92 -23.07
N PRO A 79 -13.88 9.38 -22.54
CA PRO A 79 -14.07 10.77 -22.14
C PRO A 79 -13.44 11.04 -20.76
N TRP A 80 -12.13 10.82 -20.64
CA TRP A 80 -11.38 11.11 -19.43
C TRP A 80 -11.36 12.62 -19.17
N ARG A 81 -11.45 13.00 -17.90
CA ARG A 81 -11.28 14.40 -17.50
C ARG A 81 -9.86 14.88 -17.81
N ASN A 82 -8.89 14.00 -17.59
CA ASN A 82 -7.46 14.26 -17.79
C ASN A 82 -6.99 13.43 -18.99
N SER A 83 -7.28 13.91 -20.19
CA SER A 83 -7.00 13.18 -21.44
C SER A 83 -5.58 13.43 -21.97
N GLU A 84 -4.97 14.56 -21.59
CA GLU A 84 -3.60 14.85 -21.96
C GLU A 84 -2.62 14.17 -21.01
N ALA A 85 -1.46 13.76 -21.53
CA ALA A 85 -0.46 13.03 -20.73
C ALA A 85 0.02 13.82 -19.50
N HIS A 86 0.15 15.15 -19.62
CA HIS A 86 0.59 15.99 -18.50
C HIS A 86 -0.49 16.12 -17.43
N GLU A 87 -1.76 16.35 -17.81
CA GLU A 87 -2.91 16.40 -16.89
C GLU A 87 -3.08 15.08 -16.14
N TYR A 88 -2.97 13.95 -16.84
CA TYR A 88 -3.08 12.63 -16.24
C TYR A 88 -1.96 12.38 -15.21
N LEU A 89 -0.71 12.74 -15.53
CA LEU A 89 0.42 12.57 -14.62
C LEU A 89 0.35 13.49 -13.41
N GLU A 90 -0.15 14.73 -13.58
CA GLU A 90 -0.43 15.64 -12.48
C GLU A 90 -1.51 15.07 -11.55
N ALA A 91 -2.64 14.61 -12.11
CA ALA A 91 -3.72 13.99 -11.35
C ALA A 91 -3.29 12.70 -10.65
N PHE A 92 -2.47 11.88 -11.29
CA PHE A 92 -1.87 10.69 -10.70
C PHE A 92 -1.01 11.02 -9.48
N ALA A 93 -0.14 12.04 -9.58
CA ALA A 93 0.71 12.47 -8.48
C ALA A 93 -0.10 13.11 -7.35
N ALA A 94 -1.09 13.94 -7.67
CA ALA A 94 -1.98 14.56 -6.70
C ALA A 94 -2.77 13.50 -5.91
N TRP A 95 -3.34 12.50 -6.61
CA TRP A 95 -4.04 11.42 -5.95
C TRP A 95 -3.14 10.61 -5.02
N LEU A 96 -1.90 10.29 -5.44
CA LEU A 96 -0.95 9.58 -4.57
C LEU A 96 -0.64 10.36 -3.29
N SER A 97 -0.45 11.68 -3.40
CA SER A 97 -0.24 12.58 -2.26
C SER A 97 -1.41 12.56 -1.28
N ASP A 98 -2.64 12.52 -1.80
CA ASP A 98 -3.87 12.64 -1.00
C ASP A 98 -4.51 11.29 -0.63
N SER A 99 -3.94 10.18 -1.11
CA SER A 99 -4.50 8.82 -1.02
C SER A 99 -4.85 8.39 0.41
N GLY A 100 -4.12 8.89 1.42
CA GLY A 100 -4.45 8.65 2.83
C GLY A 100 -5.87 9.09 3.20
N GLY A 101 -6.32 10.24 2.69
CA GLY A 101 -7.70 10.71 2.87
C GLY A 101 -8.72 9.84 2.12
N TYR A 102 -8.38 9.37 0.92
CA TYR A 102 -9.23 8.47 0.12
C TYR A 102 -9.56 7.18 0.87
N TYR A 103 -8.57 6.55 1.51
CA TYR A 103 -8.75 5.31 2.27
C TYR A 103 -9.51 5.58 3.58
N ALA A 104 -9.09 6.59 4.36
CA ALA A 104 -9.70 6.94 5.64
C ALA A 104 -11.19 7.28 5.51
N ASN A 105 -11.57 8.11 4.52
CA ASN A 105 -12.97 8.52 4.32
C ASN A 105 -13.90 7.37 3.91
N ARG A 106 -13.34 6.26 3.43
CA ARG A 106 -14.10 5.05 3.07
C ARG A 106 -14.02 3.95 4.14
N GLY A 107 -13.43 4.24 5.30
CA GLY A 107 -13.20 3.24 6.34
C GLY A 107 -12.32 2.10 5.87
N ARG A 108 -11.45 2.34 4.88
CA ARG A 108 -10.52 1.34 4.34
C ARG A 108 -9.15 1.54 4.95
N VAL A 109 -8.47 0.43 5.21
CA VAL A 109 -7.04 0.45 5.54
C VAL A 109 -6.29 0.72 4.24
N ALA A 110 -5.27 1.60 4.30
CA ALA A 110 -4.40 1.82 3.16
C ALA A 110 -3.74 0.50 2.74
N ALA A 111 -3.63 0.27 1.43
CA ALA A 111 -3.13 -1.00 0.94
C ALA A 111 -1.72 -1.28 1.49
N GLY A 112 -1.48 -2.52 1.92
CA GLY A 112 -0.21 -2.90 2.55
C GLY A 112 0.98 -2.96 1.60
N ASN A 113 0.73 -3.04 0.29
CA ASN A 113 1.76 -2.93 -0.73
C ASN A 113 1.56 -1.65 -1.57
N GLY A 114 2.67 -1.09 -2.05
CA GLY A 114 2.62 0.10 -2.92
C GLY A 114 2.01 -0.17 -4.30
N TRP A 115 1.89 -1.44 -4.73
CA TRP A 115 1.32 -1.77 -6.03
C TRP A 115 -0.18 -1.51 -6.10
N ASP A 116 -0.93 -1.83 -5.05
CA ASP A 116 -2.36 -1.58 -4.98
C ASP A 116 -2.65 -0.07 -4.90
N VAL A 117 -1.81 0.70 -4.19
CA VAL A 117 -1.91 2.17 -4.17
C VAL A 117 -1.66 2.75 -5.57
N VAL A 118 -0.63 2.27 -6.28
CA VAL A 118 -0.35 2.66 -7.66
C VAL A 118 -1.50 2.26 -8.59
N ASN A 119 -2.08 1.08 -8.40
CA ASN A 119 -3.20 0.59 -9.18
C ASN A 119 -4.45 1.48 -9.02
N ASP A 120 -4.78 1.86 -7.79
CA ASP A 120 -5.87 2.78 -7.50
C ASP A 120 -5.60 4.17 -8.10
N ALA A 121 -4.36 4.66 -7.98
CA ALA A 121 -3.94 5.93 -8.55
C ALA A 121 -4.05 5.97 -10.07
N LEU A 122 -3.65 4.90 -10.77
CA LEU A 122 -3.80 4.79 -12.23
C LEU A 122 -5.27 4.96 -12.64
N LYS A 123 -6.19 4.30 -11.95
CA LYS A 123 -7.62 4.43 -12.25
C LYS A 123 -8.14 5.81 -11.91
N ALA A 124 -7.76 6.35 -10.75
CA ALA A 124 -8.23 7.65 -10.28
C ALA A 124 -7.74 8.81 -11.17
N ALA A 125 -6.53 8.73 -11.70
CA ALA A 125 -5.93 9.76 -12.54
C ALA A 125 -6.76 10.12 -13.78
N THR A 126 -7.65 9.23 -14.23
CA THR A 126 -8.59 9.51 -15.34
C THR A 126 -9.64 10.58 -15.02
N THR A 127 -9.91 10.84 -13.73
CA THR A 127 -11.01 11.69 -13.26
C THR A 127 -10.68 12.62 -12.09
N TYR A 128 -9.59 12.37 -11.36
CA TYR A 128 -9.16 13.17 -10.21
C TYR A 128 -8.87 14.62 -10.60
N GLU A 129 -9.19 15.55 -9.70
CA GLU A 129 -9.11 17.00 -9.95
C GLU A 129 -7.74 17.61 -9.74
#